data_AF-A0A0H4X6G0-F1
#
_entry.id   AF-A0A0H4X6G0-F1
#
_cell.length_a   1.000
_cell.length_b   1.000
_cell.length_c   1.000
_cell.angle_alpha   90.00
_cell.angle_beta   90.00
_cell.angle_gamma   90.00
#
_symmetry.space_group_name_H-M   'P 1'
#
loop_
_entity.id
_entity.type
_entity.pdbx_description
1 polymer ?
#
loop_
_entity_poly.entity_id
_entity_poly.type
_entity_poly.pdbx_seq_one_letter_code
_entity_poly.pdbx_strand_id
1 'polypeptide(L)'
;MATTRDLLDATLEWSLADVKKWLDGLIIGEAVEGDAFNWDVFAFTIAARARREQSPDWAYIALRVYEALARNPPSGADAHTYKLSEMNLRAGLISELGEREGDPVLDSEPIVAWIQRLTTISLEEASRWLALVEEDFRAVPVEKLRVLRRIKHGLNTLAHALPQTKAEQKHPELTPWLQLRTRLP
;
A
#
# COMPACT_ATOMS: atom_id res chain seq x y z
N MET A 1 -26.16 -2.77 3.84
CA MET A 1 -26.44 -3.95 3.00
C MET A 1 -25.48 -5.03 3.42
N ALA A 2 -26.00 -6.15 3.92
CA ALA A 2 -25.19 -7.26 4.39
C ALA A 2 -24.62 -7.98 3.18
N THR A 3 -23.30 -8.11 3.11
CA THR A 3 -22.65 -9.19 2.37
C THR A 3 -23.36 -10.49 2.76
N THR A 4 -23.57 -11.44 1.85
CA THR A 4 -23.80 -12.82 2.26
C THR A 4 -22.51 -13.25 2.97
N ARG A 5 -22.49 -13.09 4.29
CA ARG A 5 -21.36 -13.38 5.19
C ARG A 5 -20.75 -14.75 4.84
N ASP A 6 -21.63 -15.66 4.45
CA ASP A 6 -21.37 -17.01 3.95
C ASP A 6 -20.38 -17.08 2.77
N LEU A 7 -20.47 -16.19 1.77
CA LEU A 7 -19.55 -16.25 0.61
C LEU A 7 -18.15 -15.73 0.97
N LEU A 8 -18.06 -14.63 1.72
CA LEU A 8 -16.78 -14.12 2.21
C LEU A 8 -16.11 -15.16 3.12
N ASP A 9 -16.84 -15.69 4.10
CA ASP A 9 -16.30 -16.66 5.05
C ASP A 9 -15.89 -17.95 4.32
N ALA A 10 -16.70 -18.46 3.37
CA ALA A 10 -16.35 -19.64 2.58
C ALA A 10 -15.10 -19.42 1.71
N THR A 11 -15.00 -18.28 1.01
CA THR A 11 -13.84 -17.98 0.15
C THR A 11 -12.53 -17.88 0.92
N LEU A 12 -12.56 -17.47 2.19
CA LEU A 12 -11.37 -17.39 3.04
C LEU A 12 -10.86 -18.77 3.48
N GLU A 13 -11.72 -19.78 3.49
CA GLU A 13 -11.37 -21.18 3.80
C GLU A 13 -10.83 -21.95 2.58
N TRP A 14 -10.99 -21.41 1.37
CA TRP A 14 -10.55 -22.07 0.15
C TRP A 14 -9.03 -22.21 0.06
N SER A 15 -8.61 -23.16 -0.78
CA SER A 15 -7.21 -23.32 -1.13
C SER A 15 -6.72 -22.14 -1.97
N LEU A 16 -5.41 -21.91 -1.97
CA LEU A 16 -4.78 -20.88 -2.80
C LEU A 16 -5.17 -21.03 -4.29
N ALA A 17 -5.19 -22.27 -4.79
CA ALA A 17 -5.51 -22.55 -6.19
C ALA A 17 -6.97 -22.18 -6.52
N ASP A 18 -7.89 -22.49 -5.62
CA ASP A 18 -9.32 -22.19 -5.80
C ASP A 18 -9.56 -20.68 -5.76
N VAL A 19 -8.93 -19.96 -4.82
CA VAL A 19 -9.03 -18.49 -4.77
C VAL A 19 -8.45 -17.84 -6.02
N LYS A 20 -7.28 -18.29 -6.51
CA LYS A 20 -6.70 -17.77 -7.76
C LYS A 20 -7.67 -17.97 -8.94
N LYS A 21 -8.15 -19.20 -9.12
CA LYS A 21 -9.09 -19.55 -10.19
C LYS A 21 -10.38 -18.74 -10.12
N TRP A 22 -10.91 -18.55 -8.91
CA TRP A 22 -12.11 -17.75 -8.69
C TRP A 22 -11.89 -16.28 -9.06
N LEU A 23 -10.79 -15.66 -8.60
CA LEU A 23 -10.49 -14.26 -8.91
C LEU A 23 -10.23 -14.02 -10.41
N ASP A 24 -9.70 -15.00 -11.13
CA ASP A 24 -9.46 -14.88 -12.58
C ASP A 24 -10.77 -14.79 -13.39
N GLY A 25 -11.89 -15.23 -12.82
CA GLY A 25 -13.23 -15.10 -13.43
C GLY A 25 -13.99 -13.84 -13.04
N LEU A 26 -13.42 -12.97 -12.20
CA LEU A 26 -14.12 -11.83 -11.60
C LEU A 26 -13.51 -10.49 -11.99
N ILE A 27 -14.38 -9.46 -11.96
CA ILE A 27 -13.95 -8.07 -11.94
C ILE A 27 -13.83 -7.65 -10.47
N ILE A 28 -12.60 -7.57 -9.97
CA ILE A 28 -12.35 -7.20 -8.57
C ILE A 28 -12.88 -5.79 -8.30
N GLY A 29 -13.65 -5.66 -7.21
CA GLY A 29 -14.32 -4.41 -6.82
C GLY A 29 -15.80 -4.37 -7.20
N GLU A 30 -16.27 -5.28 -8.06
CA GLU A 30 -17.68 -5.39 -8.43
C GLU A 30 -18.44 -6.39 -7.54
N ALA A 31 -19.76 -6.44 -7.73
CA ALA A 31 -20.60 -7.47 -7.12
C ALA A 31 -20.20 -8.87 -7.61
N VAL A 32 -20.29 -9.86 -6.72
CA VAL A 32 -20.04 -11.27 -7.05
C VAL A 32 -21.40 -11.96 -7.07
N GLU A 33 -21.73 -12.63 -8.18
CA GLU A 33 -23.02 -13.32 -8.37
C GLU A 33 -24.25 -12.40 -8.17
N GLY A 34 -24.08 -11.10 -8.43
CA GLY A 34 -25.14 -10.10 -8.27
C GLY A 34 -25.24 -9.50 -6.86
N ASP A 35 -24.48 -10.04 -5.90
CA ASP A 35 -24.46 -9.58 -4.52
C ASP A 35 -23.24 -8.71 -4.20
N ALA A 36 -23.42 -7.75 -3.29
CA ALA A 36 -22.32 -6.93 -2.81
C ALA A 36 -21.29 -7.79 -2.06
N PHE A 37 -20.03 -7.76 -2.52
CA PHE A 37 -18.92 -8.48 -1.89
C PHE A 37 -18.01 -7.53 -1.11
N ASN A 38 -17.58 -7.93 0.09
CA ASN A 38 -16.75 -7.10 0.95
C ASN A 38 -15.26 -7.25 0.61
N TRP A 39 -14.86 -6.62 -0.50
CA TRP A 39 -13.49 -6.65 -1.01
C TRP A 39 -12.47 -6.09 -0.02
N ASP A 40 -12.86 -5.12 0.80
CA ASP A 40 -12.00 -4.56 1.85
C ASP A 40 -11.58 -5.62 2.87
N VAL A 41 -12.55 -6.31 3.46
CA VAL A 41 -12.30 -7.35 4.45
C VAL A 41 -11.59 -8.54 3.83
N PHE A 42 -11.93 -8.89 2.58
CA PHE A 42 -11.23 -9.93 1.85
C PHE A 42 -9.73 -9.60 1.66
N ALA A 43 -9.42 -8.42 1.10
CA ALA A 43 -8.04 -7.98 0.87
C ALA A 43 -7.24 -7.92 2.18
N PHE A 44 -7.84 -7.38 3.24
CA PHE A 44 -7.25 -7.32 4.57
C PHE A 44 -6.94 -8.71 5.12
N THR A 45 -7.89 -9.64 5.03
CA THR A 45 -7.76 -10.98 5.61
C THR A 45 -6.72 -11.81 4.85
N ILE A 46 -6.72 -11.76 3.51
CA ILE A 46 -5.71 -12.46 2.71
C ILE A 46 -4.32 -11.84 2.92
N ALA A 47 -4.21 -10.51 3.08
CA ALA A 47 -2.93 -9.88 3.41
C ALA A 47 -2.41 -10.31 4.79
N ALA A 48 -3.28 -10.39 5.79
CA ALA A 48 -2.94 -10.89 7.12
C ALA A 48 -2.50 -12.36 7.07
N ARG A 49 -3.21 -13.18 6.29
CA ARG A 49 -2.85 -14.59 6.03
C ARG A 49 -1.47 -14.68 5.38
N ALA A 50 -1.21 -13.89 4.34
CA ALA A 50 0.05 -13.84 3.63
C ALA A 50 1.24 -13.54 4.55
N ARG A 51 1.10 -12.57 5.46
CA ARG A 51 2.13 -12.26 6.46
C ARG A 51 2.32 -13.41 7.45
N ARG A 52 1.23 -13.91 8.05
CA ARG A 52 1.29 -15.00 9.04
C ARG A 52 1.93 -16.26 8.49
N GLU A 53 1.60 -16.62 7.25
CA GLU A 53 2.12 -17.80 6.55
C GLU A 53 3.41 -17.52 5.79
N GLN A 54 3.89 -16.27 5.80
CA GLN A 54 5.04 -15.80 5.02
C GLN A 54 4.98 -16.26 3.56
N SER A 55 3.80 -16.13 2.96
CA SER A 55 3.47 -16.70 1.66
C SER A 55 3.40 -15.60 0.58
N PRO A 56 4.41 -15.51 -0.31
CA PRO A 56 4.35 -14.62 -1.47
C PRO A 56 3.15 -14.91 -2.37
N ASP A 57 2.69 -16.15 -2.43
CA ASP A 57 1.53 -16.52 -3.23
C ASP A 57 0.22 -15.89 -2.72
N TRP A 58 -0.03 -15.96 -1.40
CA TRP A 58 -1.17 -15.26 -0.81
C TRP A 58 -1.00 -13.75 -0.89
N ALA A 59 0.22 -13.26 -0.74
CA ALA A 59 0.52 -11.84 -0.88
C ALA A 59 0.18 -11.34 -2.28
N TYR A 60 0.56 -12.09 -3.32
CA TYR A 60 0.26 -11.76 -4.71
C TYR A 60 -1.24 -11.56 -4.93
N ILE A 61 -2.08 -12.43 -4.34
CA ILE A 61 -3.53 -12.30 -4.39
C ILE A 61 -3.98 -11.01 -3.70
N ALA A 62 -3.56 -10.76 -2.46
CA ALA A 62 -3.92 -9.55 -1.74
C ALA A 62 -3.48 -8.27 -2.49
N LEU A 63 -2.29 -8.29 -3.09
CA LEU A 63 -1.78 -7.17 -3.88
C LEU A 63 -2.62 -6.91 -5.14
N ARG A 64 -3.03 -7.96 -5.86
CA ARG A 64 -3.98 -7.82 -6.99
C ARG A 64 -5.29 -7.18 -6.55
N VAL A 65 -5.82 -7.58 -5.38
CA VAL A 65 -7.08 -7.03 -4.88
C VAL A 65 -6.92 -5.57 -4.46
N TYR A 66 -5.88 -5.23 -3.68
CA TYR A 66 -5.62 -3.84 -3.30
C TYR A 66 -5.35 -2.95 -4.51
N GLU A 67 -4.64 -3.44 -5.52
CA GLU A 67 -4.40 -2.68 -6.74
C GLU A 67 -5.71 -2.36 -7.46
N ALA A 68 -6.62 -3.33 -7.60
CA ALA A 68 -7.93 -3.12 -8.19
C ALA A 68 -8.76 -2.09 -7.39
N LEU A 69 -8.78 -2.20 -6.06
CA LEU A 69 -9.45 -1.25 -5.16
C LEU A 69 -8.82 0.15 -5.20
N ALA A 70 -7.50 0.26 -5.37
CA ALA A 70 -6.83 1.55 -5.52
C ALA A 70 -7.16 2.23 -6.85
N ARG A 71 -7.39 1.45 -7.93
CA ARG A 71 -7.78 1.96 -9.25
C ARG A 71 -9.25 2.40 -9.28
N ASN A 72 -10.14 1.60 -8.68
CA ASN A 72 -11.58 1.84 -8.62
C ASN A 72 -12.06 1.75 -7.17
N PRO A 73 -11.79 2.78 -6.33
CA PRO A 73 -12.18 2.74 -4.94
C PRO A 73 -13.71 2.72 -4.80
N PRO A 74 -14.26 1.92 -3.87
CA PRO A 74 -15.67 2.01 -3.49
C PRO A 74 -16.06 3.45 -3.11
N SER A 75 -17.34 3.78 -3.28
CA SER A 75 -17.85 5.13 -3.01
C SER A 75 -17.46 5.62 -1.60
N GLY A 76 -16.77 6.76 -1.52
CA GLY A 76 -16.31 7.36 -0.27
C GLY A 76 -14.97 6.83 0.26
N ALA A 77 -14.37 5.81 -0.36
CA ALA A 77 -13.03 5.34 -0.03
C ALA A 77 -11.93 6.17 -0.70
N ASP A 78 -10.79 6.34 -0.03
CA ASP A 78 -9.60 7.00 -0.60
C ASP A 78 -8.70 5.95 -1.28
N ALA A 79 -8.47 6.10 -2.59
CA ALA A 79 -7.52 5.29 -3.35
C ALA A 79 -6.14 5.21 -2.69
N HIS A 80 -5.71 6.29 -2.01
CA HIS A 80 -4.44 6.31 -1.30
C HIS A 80 -4.38 5.28 -0.17
N THR A 81 -5.49 5.02 0.52
CA THR A 81 -5.54 4.04 1.62
C THR A 81 -5.28 2.62 1.11
N TYR A 82 -5.88 2.23 -0.01
CA TYR A 82 -5.60 0.93 -0.62
C TYR A 82 -4.17 0.83 -1.12
N LYS A 83 -3.66 1.90 -1.75
CA LYS A 83 -2.27 1.91 -2.22
C LYS A 83 -1.28 1.82 -1.05
N LEU A 84 -1.56 2.50 0.07
CA LEU A 84 -0.76 2.39 1.28
C LEU A 84 -0.80 0.96 1.86
N SER A 85 -1.96 0.32 1.90
CA SER A 85 -2.07 -1.08 2.34
C SER A 85 -1.32 -2.06 1.44
N GLU A 86 -1.41 -1.88 0.11
CA GLU A 86 -0.65 -2.63 -0.88
C GLU A 86 0.86 -2.53 -0.61
N MET A 87 1.37 -1.30 -0.46
CA MET A 87 2.80 -1.03 -0.30
C MET A 87 3.31 -1.49 1.07
N ASN A 88 2.50 -1.35 2.13
CA ASN A 88 2.82 -1.90 3.46
C ASN A 88 2.89 -3.43 3.46
N LEU A 89 2.09 -4.11 2.64
CA LEU A 89 2.19 -5.57 2.50
C LEU A 89 3.51 -5.95 1.83
N ARG A 90 3.86 -5.29 0.71
CA ARG A 90 5.16 -5.49 0.03
C ARG A 90 6.33 -5.23 0.96
N ALA A 91 6.35 -4.07 1.62
CA ALA A 91 7.45 -3.68 2.50
C ALA A 91 7.65 -4.65 3.66
N GLY A 92 6.58 -5.10 4.29
CA GLY A 92 6.66 -6.09 5.37
C GLY A 92 7.25 -7.42 4.90
N LEU A 93 6.77 -7.95 3.76
CA LEU A 93 7.29 -9.20 3.23
C LEU A 93 8.73 -9.10 2.73
N ILE A 94 9.13 -7.98 2.14
CA ILE A 94 10.53 -7.71 1.78
C ILE A 94 11.41 -7.67 3.04
N SER A 95 10.93 -7.00 4.10
CA SER A 95 11.65 -6.92 5.38
C SER A 95 11.87 -8.30 6.01
N GLU A 96 10.90 -9.21 5.86
CA GLU A 96 10.95 -10.56 6.42
C GLU A 96 11.67 -11.59 5.53
N LEU A 97 11.51 -11.52 4.20
CA LEU A 97 11.91 -12.55 3.25
C LEU A 97 13.06 -12.16 2.31
N GLY A 98 13.48 -10.89 2.37
CA GLY A 98 14.49 -10.32 1.49
C GLY A 98 13.92 -9.82 0.16
N GLU A 99 14.60 -8.83 -0.42
CA GLU A 99 14.29 -8.33 -1.77
C GLU A 99 14.61 -9.37 -2.85
N ARG A 100 13.74 -9.46 -3.86
CA ARG A 100 13.98 -10.21 -5.10
C ARG A 100 13.56 -9.36 -6.29
N GLU A 101 14.56 -8.88 -7.03
CA GLU A 101 14.33 -8.04 -8.20
C GLU A 101 13.48 -8.76 -9.25
N GLY A 102 12.44 -8.09 -9.76
CA GLY A 102 11.47 -8.65 -10.71
C GLY A 102 10.40 -9.56 -10.09
N ASP A 103 10.48 -9.88 -8.79
CA ASP A 103 9.45 -10.66 -8.11
C ASP A 103 8.17 -9.82 -7.94
N PRO A 104 6.98 -10.37 -8.27
CA PRO A 104 5.74 -9.59 -8.25
C PRO A 104 5.33 -9.10 -6.85
N VAL A 105 5.93 -9.62 -5.77
CA VAL A 105 5.67 -9.26 -4.37
C VAL A 105 6.90 -8.66 -3.70
N LEU A 106 8.06 -9.28 -3.90
CA LEU A 106 9.31 -9.00 -3.17
C LEU A 106 10.25 -8.02 -3.88
N ASP A 107 9.81 -7.41 -4.98
CA ASP A 107 10.50 -6.28 -5.60
C ASP A 107 10.16 -4.97 -4.89
N SER A 108 11.19 -4.16 -4.58
CA SER A 108 11.04 -2.85 -3.96
C SER A 108 10.70 -1.73 -4.95
N GLU A 109 10.94 -1.94 -6.26
CA GLU A 109 10.72 -0.94 -7.31
C GLU A 109 9.29 -0.37 -7.31
N PRO A 110 8.21 -1.17 -7.11
CA PRO A 110 6.85 -0.63 -7.00
C PRO A 110 6.66 0.36 -5.82
N ILE A 111 7.37 0.15 -4.71
CA ILE A 111 7.33 1.05 -3.53
C ILE A 111 8.05 2.36 -3.88
N VAL A 112 9.24 2.27 -4.50
CA VAL A 112 10.01 3.43 -4.95
C VAL A 112 9.21 4.27 -5.94
N ALA A 113 8.69 3.64 -7.01
CA ALA A 113 7.88 4.32 -8.02
C ALA A 113 6.61 4.97 -7.43
N TRP A 114 6.02 4.35 -6.40
CA TRP A 114 4.91 4.96 -5.68
C TRP A 114 5.33 6.21 -4.89
N ILE A 115 6.44 6.17 -4.17
CA ILE A 115 6.95 7.33 -3.41
C ILE A 115 7.31 8.48 -4.35
N GLN A 116 7.98 8.20 -5.46
CA GLN A 116 8.30 9.23 -6.47
C GLN A 116 7.04 9.94 -7.00
N ARG A 117 5.92 9.20 -7.13
CA ARG A 117 4.62 9.80 -7.48
C ARG A 117 3.97 10.60 -6.34
N LEU A 118 4.31 10.32 -5.08
CA LEU A 118 3.85 11.09 -3.92
C LEU A 118 4.65 12.37 -3.69
N THR A 119 5.94 12.37 -4.05
CA THR A 119 6.84 13.54 -3.97
C THR A 119 6.58 14.50 -5.12
N THR A 120 5.34 15.00 -5.25
CA THR A 120 4.92 15.95 -6.30
C THR A 120 5.42 17.37 -6.05
N ILE A 121 5.89 17.66 -4.84
CA ILE A 121 6.49 18.93 -4.43
C ILE A 121 8.00 18.76 -4.31
N SER A 122 8.76 19.84 -4.44
CA SER A 122 10.21 19.81 -4.23
C SER A 122 10.54 19.63 -2.74
N LEU A 123 11.75 19.15 -2.46
CA LEU A 123 12.27 19.03 -1.10
C LEU A 123 12.33 20.40 -0.39
N GLU A 124 12.66 21.46 -1.14
CA GLU A 124 12.67 22.85 -0.67
C GLU A 124 11.27 23.33 -0.28
N GLU A 125 10.26 23.01 -1.09
CA GLU A 125 8.87 23.33 -0.78
C GLU A 125 8.37 22.59 0.46
N ALA A 126 8.65 21.28 0.57
CA ALA A 126 8.33 20.50 1.76
C ALA A 126 9.02 21.08 3.01
N SER A 127 10.29 21.47 2.91
CA SER A 127 11.05 22.08 4.01
C SER A 127 10.47 23.42 4.47
N ARG A 128 10.03 24.27 3.53
CA ARG A 128 9.33 25.52 3.86
C ARG A 128 8.02 25.26 4.59
N TRP A 129 7.24 24.27 4.14
CA TRP A 129 5.99 23.94 4.82
C TRP A 129 6.25 23.36 6.22
N LEU A 130 7.32 22.58 6.40
CA LEU A 130 7.69 22.07 7.72
C LEU A 130 8.10 23.17 8.69
N ALA A 131 8.86 24.16 8.25
CA ALA A 131 9.18 25.33 9.09
C ALA A 131 7.89 26.03 9.56
N LEU A 132 6.92 26.22 8.65
CA LEU A 132 5.61 26.79 9.02
C LEU A 132 4.82 25.88 9.99
N VAL A 133 4.90 24.56 9.84
CA VAL A 133 4.27 23.60 10.78
C VAL A 133 4.89 23.71 12.17
N GLU A 134 6.21 23.87 12.26
CA GLU A 134 6.96 24.02 13.52
C GLU A 134 6.67 25.36 14.22
N GLU A 135 6.46 26.44 13.45
CA GLU A 135 6.12 27.77 13.96
C GLU A 135 4.63 27.91 14.35
N ASP A 136 3.73 27.60 13.42
CA ASP A 136 2.28 27.65 13.63
C ASP A 136 1.55 26.59 12.77
N PHE A 137 1.33 25.42 13.37
CA PHE A 137 0.59 24.31 12.77
C PHE A 137 -0.76 24.73 12.18
N ARG A 138 -1.47 25.69 12.80
CA ARG A 138 -2.81 26.11 12.38
C ARG A 138 -2.78 27.00 11.15
N ALA A 139 -1.65 27.65 10.88
CA ALA A 139 -1.46 28.49 9.69
C ALA A 139 -1.28 27.68 8.40
N VAL A 140 -1.01 26.36 8.50
CA VAL A 140 -0.77 25.52 7.34
C VAL A 140 -2.10 24.95 6.80
N PRO A 141 -2.44 25.22 5.51
CA PRO A 141 -3.61 24.64 4.87
C PRO A 141 -3.67 23.11 5.02
N VAL A 142 -4.86 22.59 5.31
CA VAL A 142 -5.06 21.15 5.57
C VAL A 142 -4.67 20.27 4.39
N GLU A 143 -4.79 20.77 3.17
CA GLU A 143 -4.38 20.12 1.92
C GLU A 143 -2.87 19.88 1.89
N LYS A 144 -2.07 20.86 2.32
CA LYS A 144 -0.61 20.75 2.41
C LYS A 144 -0.20 19.74 3.47
N LEU A 145 -0.87 19.77 4.63
CA LEU A 145 -0.67 18.76 5.68
C LEU A 145 -0.99 17.35 5.18
N ARG A 146 -2.06 17.19 4.38
CA ARG A 146 -2.40 15.90 3.76
C ARG A 146 -1.30 15.43 2.81
N VAL A 147 -0.74 16.31 1.98
CA VAL A 147 0.39 15.97 1.09
C VAL A 147 1.60 15.49 1.90
N LEU A 148 2.01 16.25 2.92
CA LEU A 148 3.16 15.88 3.76
C LEU A 148 2.95 14.53 4.47
N ARG A 149 1.74 14.28 4.99
CA ARG A 149 1.41 12.98 5.60
C ARG A 149 1.48 11.82 4.61
N ARG A 150 0.95 12.01 3.39
CA ARG A 150 1.03 10.98 2.34
C ARG A 150 2.48 10.66 1.99
N ILE A 151 3.33 11.68 1.83
CA ILE A 151 4.77 11.51 1.61
C ILE A 151 5.41 10.76 2.79
N LYS A 152 5.12 11.16 4.04
CA LYS A 152 5.62 10.47 5.25
C LYS A 152 5.24 9.00 5.28
N HIS A 153 3.98 8.67 5.00
CA HIS A 153 3.52 7.28 4.97
C HIS A 153 4.25 6.47 3.90
N GLY A 154 4.42 7.03 2.69
CA GLY A 154 5.21 6.40 1.63
C GLY A 154 6.65 6.13 2.08
N LEU A 155 7.33 7.16 2.60
CA LEU A 155 8.71 7.04 3.07
C LEU A 155 8.86 6.07 4.25
N ASN A 156 7.89 6.03 5.17
CA ASN A 156 7.87 5.04 6.26
C ASN A 156 7.73 3.61 5.72
N THR A 157 6.96 3.43 4.66
CA THR A 157 6.80 2.13 3.99
C THR A 157 8.14 1.66 3.41
N LEU A 158 8.83 2.51 2.65
CA LEU A 158 10.16 2.16 2.12
C LEU A 158 11.18 1.93 3.24
N ALA A 159 11.22 2.82 4.24
CA ALA A 159 12.16 2.71 5.36
C ALA A 159 12.06 1.38 6.12
N HIS A 160 10.87 0.76 6.14
CA HIS A 160 10.69 -0.55 6.75
C HIS A 160 11.34 -1.69 5.95
N ALA A 161 11.37 -1.57 4.61
CA ALA A 161 11.99 -2.53 3.70
C ALA A 161 13.49 -2.28 3.49
N LEU A 162 13.97 -1.05 3.71
CA LEU A 162 15.34 -0.62 3.41
C LEU A 162 16.45 -1.60 3.81
N PRO A 163 16.47 -2.19 5.03
CA PRO A 163 17.55 -3.10 5.44
C PRO A 163 17.74 -4.31 4.53
N GLN A 164 16.70 -4.69 3.79
CA GLN A 164 16.69 -5.83 2.89
C GLN A 164 16.76 -5.45 1.41
N THR A 165 16.96 -4.17 1.09
CA THR A 165 16.94 -3.66 -0.29
C THR A 165 18.20 -2.89 -0.64
N LYS A 166 18.44 -2.70 -1.94
CA LYS A 166 19.43 -1.73 -2.45
C LYS A 166 18.82 -0.39 -2.87
N ALA A 167 17.64 -0.06 -2.37
CA ALA A 167 16.86 1.09 -2.85
C ALA A 167 17.63 2.43 -2.74
N GLU A 168 18.38 2.68 -1.65
CA GLU A 168 19.17 3.91 -1.51
C GLU A 168 20.33 4.01 -2.52
N GLN A 169 20.89 2.87 -2.94
CA GLN A 169 21.96 2.83 -3.95
C GLN A 169 21.40 3.03 -5.36
N LYS A 170 20.23 2.46 -5.64
CA LYS A 170 19.54 2.55 -6.94
C LYS A 170 18.84 3.91 -7.14
N HIS A 171 18.34 4.50 -6.06
CA HIS A 171 17.54 5.73 -6.05
C HIS A 171 18.10 6.75 -5.05
N PRO A 172 19.32 7.27 -5.29
CA PRO A 172 19.96 8.21 -4.38
C PRO A 172 19.13 9.49 -4.17
N GLU A 173 18.25 9.85 -5.11
CA GLU A 173 17.32 10.98 -5.01
C GLU A 173 16.31 10.86 -3.86
N LEU A 174 16.06 9.66 -3.35
CA LEU A 174 15.18 9.44 -2.19
C LEU A 174 15.90 9.65 -0.85
N THR A 175 17.24 9.67 -0.83
CA THR A 175 18.01 9.82 0.41
C THR A 175 17.65 11.11 1.19
N PRO A 176 17.58 12.30 0.56
CA PRO A 176 17.18 13.51 1.27
C PRO A 176 15.75 13.44 1.81
N TRP A 177 14.83 12.79 1.08
CA TRP A 177 13.46 12.57 1.54
C TRP A 177 13.40 11.63 2.75
N LEU A 178 14.17 10.54 2.73
CA LEU A 178 14.27 9.59 3.85
C LEU A 178 14.83 10.25 5.11
N GLN A 179 15.76 11.20 4.97
CA GLN A 179 16.27 12.03 6.07
C GLN A 179 15.19 12.99 6.58
N LEU A 180 14.43 13.63 5.68
CA LEU A 180 13.35 14.56 6.05
C LEU A 180 12.16 13.87 6.74
N ARG A 181 11.94 12.59 6.45
CA ARG A 181 10.82 11.75 6.91
C ARG A 181 10.50 11.87 8.39
N THR A 182 11.53 11.90 9.25
CA THR A 182 11.36 11.91 10.72
C THR A 182 10.73 13.21 11.24
N ARG A 183 10.81 14.29 10.45
CA ARG A 183 10.23 15.60 10.76
C ARG A 183 8.85 15.83 10.16
N LEU A 184 8.46 15.04 9.16
CA LEU A 184 7.15 15.18 8.54
C LEU A 184 6.03 14.94 9.58
N PRO A 185 4.89 15.64 9.49
CA PRO A 185 3.74 15.45 10.37
C PRO A 185 3.11 14.07 10.22
#